data_AF-A0A8T3U8M9-F1
#
_entry.id   AF-A0A8T3U8M9-F1
#
_cell.length_a   1.000
_cell.length_b   1.000
_cell.length_c   1.000
_cell.angle_alpha   90.00
_cell.angle_beta   90.00
_cell.angle_gamma   90.00
#
_symmetry.space_group_name_H-M   'P 1'
#
loop_
_entity.id
_entity.type
_entity.pdbx_description
1 polymer ?
#
loop_
_entity_poly.entity_id
_entity_poly.type
_entity_poly.pdbx_seq_one_letter_code
_entity_poly.pdbx_strand_id
1 'polypeptide(L)'
;MIYKEISLLLNKIGIDLNKIKINKNDINNVNKGETDKSIVVNKENKEDFVDFSDISLDKDEGETNYNDDNLIYNNEETLENVYFKLKTIYSDRKYNIKQEAILENNMKKVYKYIPISKIDVMVTNHSRNDKIKDKLRDAMPIIKYIYSKEFKDFDKVRLEYLLKDYDNQKYREIDNLQKQLLEKEPFKITYEEDIFYEIYYMKEENRYILLICTEDIVFKEIQYILQKKAEYYISRKEEYIYSGIVNLEYSENFLYNEEIEELEDILWYFTKSWPITYELYNNKNEYSIEIVGDFEIYNGLISPYRISLKNKNKAAEYLKLAKALMTLEKDTNKYLKFQTIISEKDGLEFKYNDNDIILKDIPDFLLVNYVKLYEETMIYIDENMAKELKFKRLTEEKLKKEEKLNDLQNYITTFLDSKKTFFGKFRYFLGKDPLKQLEQKEKELENKKKKEDISEKNNISLDNDEEKKIREIERKEIQELKEKLNLKRDFCTIEEYIFLYKEYEKQNKKLKSYLKDIRSFRTYNRKFR
;
A
#
# COMPACT_ATOMS: atom_id res chain seq x y z
N MET A 1 -34.65 -38.89 19.88
CA MET A 1 -35.34 -39.31 18.64
C MET A 1 -34.83 -38.54 17.42
N ILE A 2 -34.76 -37.20 17.51
CA ILE A 2 -34.30 -36.26 16.49
C ILE A 2 -32.96 -36.64 15.77
N TYR A 3 -31.93 -37.07 16.51
CA TYR A 3 -30.60 -37.41 15.93
C TYR A 3 -30.63 -38.52 14.88
N LYS A 4 -31.40 -39.61 15.13
CA LYS A 4 -31.43 -40.78 14.25
C LYS A 4 -32.12 -40.46 12.92
N GLU A 5 -33.14 -39.61 12.99
CA GLU A 5 -33.89 -39.13 11.83
C GLU A 5 -33.06 -38.15 11.01
N ILE A 6 -32.44 -37.14 11.64
CA ILE A 6 -31.49 -36.25 10.91
C ILE A 6 -30.35 -37.06 10.28
N SER A 7 -29.86 -38.10 10.97
CA SER A 7 -28.79 -38.99 10.46
C SER A 7 -29.20 -39.70 9.19
N LEU A 8 -30.42 -40.21 9.11
CA LEU A 8 -30.91 -40.86 7.91
C LEU A 8 -31.03 -39.89 6.73
N LEU A 9 -31.36 -38.63 7.01
CA LEU A 9 -31.60 -37.59 6.01
C LEU A 9 -30.33 -36.95 5.49
N LEU A 10 -29.37 -36.70 6.38
CA LEU A 10 -28.04 -36.25 6.00
C LEU A 10 -27.30 -37.34 5.23
N ASN A 11 -27.47 -38.61 5.59
CA ASN A 11 -26.96 -39.73 4.78
C ASN A 11 -27.53 -39.75 3.35
N LYS A 12 -28.80 -39.34 3.15
CA LYS A 12 -29.40 -39.23 1.79
C LYS A 12 -28.73 -38.15 0.93
N ILE A 13 -28.10 -37.15 1.55
CA ILE A 13 -27.28 -36.12 0.90
C ILE A 13 -25.78 -36.32 1.19
N GLY A 14 -25.34 -37.54 1.47
CA GLY A 14 -23.93 -37.93 1.64
C GLY A 14 -23.19 -37.37 2.85
N ILE A 15 -23.91 -36.85 3.85
CA ILE A 15 -23.39 -36.28 5.10
C ILE A 15 -23.53 -37.33 6.22
N ASP A 16 -22.42 -37.88 6.70
CA ASP A 16 -22.40 -38.98 7.69
C ASP A 16 -22.35 -38.46 9.14
N LEU A 17 -23.49 -38.48 9.82
CA LEU A 17 -23.60 -38.13 11.24
C LEU A 17 -23.05 -39.18 12.20
N ASN A 18 -22.85 -40.43 11.80
CA ASN A 18 -22.34 -41.44 12.72
C ASN A 18 -20.87 -41.21 13.07
N LYS A 19 -20.15 -40.46 12.22
CA LYS A 19 -18.79 -39.96 12.47
C LYS A 19 -18.72 -38.68 13.32
N ILE A 20 -19.85 -38.00 13.53
CA ILE A 20 -20.00 -36.80 14.40
C ILE A 20 -20.10 -37.20 15.88
N LYS A 21 -20.19 -38.49 16.21
CA LYS A 21 -20.12 -38.95 17.59
C LYS A 21 -18.80 -38.55 18.23
N ILE A 22 -18.82 -37.41 18.91
CA ILE A 22 -17.83 -37.02 19.90
C ILE A 22 -17.64 -38.21 20.84
N ASN A 23 -16.38 -38.56 21.05
CA ASN A 23 -15.97 -39.56 22.00
C ASN A 23 -16.58 -39.19 23.37
N LYS A 24 -17.56 -39.95 23.86
CA LYS A 24 -18.23 -39.71 25.16
C LYS A 24 -17.24 -39.61 26.35
N ASN A 25 -15.98 -39.97 26.13
CA ASN A 25 -14.91 -39.90 27.11
C ASN A 25 -14.43 -38.47 27.42
N ASP A 26 -14.61 -37.49 26.52
CA ASP A 26 -14.14 -36.12 26.77
C ASP A 26 -15.09 -35.31 27.69
N ILE A 27 -16.34 -35.76 27.85
CA ILE A 27 -17.32 -35.17 28.80
C ILE A 27 -17.09 -35.70 30.22
N ASN A 28 -16.49 -36.89 30.37
CA ASN A 28 -16.28 -37.53 31.67
C ASN A 28 -15.02 -37.08 32.41
N ASN A 29 -14.12 -36.32 31.76
CA ASN A 29 -12.92 -35.79 32.39
C ASN A 29 -13.10 -34.40 33.02
N VAL A 30 -14.21 -33.69 32.75
CA VAL A 30 -14.53 -32.41 33.42
C VAL A 30 -15.27 -32.65 34.75
N ASN A 31 -15.97 -33.78 34.89
CA ASN A 31 -16.79 -34.09 36.08
C ASN A 31 -16.08 -34.91 37.17
N LYS A 32 -14.74 -34.88 37.23
CA LYS A 32 -13.94 -35.60 38.26
C LYS A 32 -12.98 -34.72 39.06
N GLY A 33 -13.10 -33.40 38.98
CA GLY A 33 -12.35 -32.48 39.83
C GLY A 33 -13.27 -31.44 40.44
N GLU A 34 -14.03 -31.84 41.45
CA GLU A 34 -14.49 -31.00 42.58
C GLU A 34 -15.59 -31.76 43.33
N THR A 35 -15.16 -32.59 44.27
CA THR A 35 -16.01 -33.00 45.39
C THR A 35 -15.74 -32.05 46.55
N ASP A 36 -16.84 -31.68 47.20
CA ASP A 36 -16.93 -31.14 48.56
C ASP A 36 -16.42 -29.71 48.81
N LYS A 37 -17.38 -28.77 48.79
CA LYS A 37 -17.65 -27.89 49.94
C LYS A 37 -19.07 -27.34 49.89
N SER A 38 -19.86 -27.83 50.82
CA SER A 38 -21.19 -27.37 51.17
C SER A 38 -21.21 -25.97 51.83
N ILE A 39 -22.43 -25.42 51.86
CA ILE A 39 -23.02 -24.42 52.77
C ILE A 39 -22.82 -22.91 52.42
N VAL A 40 -23.90 -22.23 51.98
CA VAL A 40 -24.81 -21.35 52.77
C VAL A 40 -25.62 -20.48 51.80
N VAL A 41 -26.95 -20.59 51.91
CA VAL A 41 -27.95 -19.66 51.35
C VAL A 41 -27.92 -18.35 52.12
N ASN A 42 -27.95 -17.21 51.43
CA ASN A 42 -28.57 -15.99 51.96
C ASN A 42 -29.23 -15.16 50.84
N LYS A 43 -30.48 -14.77 51.14
CA LYS A 43 -31.39 -13.92 50.35
C LYS A 43 -31.04 -12.43 50.51
N GLU A 44 -31.64 -11.63 49.61
CA GLU A 44 -31.88 -10.17 49.62
C GLU A 44 -30.90 -9.28 48.85
N ASN A 45 -31.27 -8.87 47.62
CA ASN A 45 -31.92 -7.56 47.37
C ASN A 45 -32.18 -7.29 45.86
N LYS A 46 -33.37 -6.72 45.59
CA LYS A 46 -33.86 -6.01 44.39
C LYS A 46 -32.96 -4.80 44.08
N GLU A 47 -32.82 -4.17 42.91
CA GLU A 47 -33.63 -3.75 41.74
C GLU A 47 -32.54 -3.23 40.73
N ASP A 48 -32.62 -3.20 39.39
CA ASP A 48 -33.58 -2.59 38.48
C ASP A 48 -33.43 -3.14 37.03
N PHE A 49 -34.57 -3.24 36.35
CA PHE A 49 -34.78 -3.62 34.95
C PHE A 49 -34.56 -2.44 33.98
N VAL A 50 -34.20 -2.73 32.73
CA VAL A 50 -34.70 -1.98 31.57
C VAL A 50 -35.34 -2.98 30.61
N ASP A 51 -36.65 -2.85 30.49
CA ASP A 51 -37.57 -3.62 29.68
C ASP A 51 -37.64 -3.00 28.27
N PHE A 52 -37.60 -3.85 27.24
CA PHE A 52 -37.94 -3.49 25.87
C PHE A 52 -38.82 -4.61 25.28
N SER A 53 -39.94 -4.90 25.93
CA SER A 53 -41.13 -5.35 25.22
C SER A 53 -41.72 -4.15 24.46
N ASP A 54 -41.51 -4.10 23.15
CA ASP A 54 -42.49 -3.60 22.17
C ASP A 54 -41.93 -3.83 20.77
N ILE A 55 -42.24 -5.00 20.20
CA ILE A 55 -42.65 -5.19 18.81
C ILE A 55 -43.50 -6.45 18.81
N SER A 56 -44.79 -6.25 18.58
CA SER A 56 -45.81 -7.27 18.38
C SER A 56 -45.44 -8.18 17.21
N LEU A 57 -45.26 -9.47 17.50
CA LEU A 57 -45.44 -10.53 16.51
C LEU A 57 -46.83 -11.11 16.77
N ASP A 58 -47.67 -11.06 15.74
CA ASP A 58 -49.02 -11.62 15.76
C ASP A 58 -48.98 -13.07 16.23
N LYS A 59 -49.81 -13.36 17.23
CA LYS A 59 -50.06 -14.70 17.76
C LYS A 59 -50.90 -15.47 16.75
N ASP A 60 -50.33 -16.49 16.13
CA ASP A 60 -51.15 -17.57 15.58
C ASP A 60 -51.60 -18.47 16.75
N GLU A 61 -52.91 -18.50 16.95
CA GLU A 61 -53.63 -19.29 17.94
C GLU A 61 -53.54 -20.79 17.60
N GLY A 62 -53.26 -21.61 18.62
CA GLY A 62 -53.31 -23.07 18.49
C GLY A 62 -52.56 -23.82 19.58
N GLU A 63 -52.92 -23.63 20.85
CA GLU A 63 -52.53 -24.54 21.92
C GLU A 63 -53.09 -25.94 21.63
N THR A 64 -52.21 -26.93 21.44
CA THR A 64 -52.55 -28.34 21.65
C THR A 64 -51.57 -28.95 22.62
N ASN A 65 -52.07 -29.20 23.84
CA ASN A 65 -51.41 -30.04 24.83
C ASN A 65 -51.20 -31.44 24.23
N TYR A 66 -49.96 -31.85 24.02
CA TYR A 66 -49.61 -33.25 23.78
C TYR A 66 -49.01 -33.83 25.06
N ASN A 67 -49.75 -34.75 25.67
CA ASN A 67 -49.24 -35.65 26.69
C ASN A 67 -48.13 -36.51 26.07
N ASP A 68 -46.91 -36.35 26.58
CA ASP A 68 -45.87 -37.37 26.52
C ASP A 68 -46.39 -38.59 27.26
N ASP A 69 -46.82 -39.62 26.52
CA ASP A 69 -46.51 -41.01 26.82
C ASP A 69 -47.24 -41.94 25.83
N ASN A 70 -46.45 -42.78 25.17
CA ASN A 70 -46.85 -43.85 24.24
C ASN A 70 -47.31 -43.43 22.83
N LEU A 71 -46.35 -43.03 22.00
CA LEU A 71 -46.45 -43.21 20.55
C LEU A 71 -45.45 -44.27 20.09
N ILE A 72 -45.97 -45.43 19.69
CA ILE A 72 -45.26 -46.45 18.93
C ILE A 72 -45.09 -45.90 17.52
N TYR A 73 -43.87 -45.51 17.16
CA TYR A 73 -43.57 -44.94 15.83
C TYR A 73 -43.35 -46.06 14.80
N ASN A 74 -44.22 -46.11 13.79
CA ASN A 74 -44.06 -46.92 12.57
C ASN A 74 -43.09 -46.25 11.59
N ASN A 75 -42.35 -47.09 10.84
CA ASN A 75 -41.19 -46.80 9.99
C ASN A 75 -41.48 -46.07 8.64
N GLU A 76 -42.33 -45.04 8.58
CA GLU A 76 -42.52 -44.25 7.35
C GLU A 76 -42.16 -42.77 7.56
N GLU A 77 -40.92 -42.41 7.26
CA GLU A 77 -40.53 -40.99 7.11
C GLU A 77 -41.23 -40.41 5.87
N THR A 78 -42.28 -39.59 6.05
CA THR A 78 -42.86 -38.81 4.95
C THR A 78 -41.88 -37.73 4.46
N LEU A 79 -41.81 -37.48 3.15
CA LEU A 79 -40.96 -36.43 2.54
C LEU A 79 -41.14 -35.06 3.21
N GLU A 80 -42.35 -34.79 3.70
CA GLU A 80 -42.74 -33.57 4.39
C GLU A 80 -42.08 -33.43 5.77
N ASN A 81 -42.02 -34.51 6.57
CA ASN A 81 -41.29 -34.53 7.84
C ASN A 81 -39.77 -34.36 7.67
N VAL A 82 -39.23 -34.83 6.54
CA VAL A 82 -37.84 -34.61 6.17
C VAL A 82 -37.57 -33.16 5.80
N TYR A 83 -38.48 -32.57 5.01
CA TYR A 83 -38.40 -31.18 4.59
C TYR A 83 -38.35 -30.24 5.79
N PHE A 84 -39.25 -30.41 6.78
CA PHE A 84 -39.28 -29.57 7.97
C PHE A 84 -37.97 -29.64 8.79
N LYS A 85 -37.36 -30.82 8.91
CA LYS A 85 -36.08 -30.99 9.61
C LYS A 85 -34.94 -30.28 8.89
N LEU A 86 -34.81 -30.49 7.58
CA LEU A 86 -33.77 -29.83 6.79
C LEU A 86 -34.00 -28.32 6.68
N LYS A 87 -35.25 -27.85 6.62
CA LYS A 87 -35.62 -26.43 6.72
C LYS A 87 -35.11 -25.83 8.03
N THR A 88 -35.17 -26.57 9.13
CA THR A 88 -34.65 -26.11 10.42
C THR A 88 -33.12 -26.05 10.45
N ILE A 89 -32.43 -26.93 9.72
CA ILE A 89 -30.95 -26.97 9.62
C ILE A 89 -30.45 -25.85 8.70
N TYR A 90 -31.00 -25.76 7.49
CA TYR A 90 -30.43 -25.00 6.37
C TYR A 90 -31.14 -23.67 6.08
N SER A 91 -32.26 -23.37 6.76
CA SER A 91 -33.15 -22.25 6.46
C SER A 91 -33.83 -22.38 5.09
N ASP A 92 -35.08 -21.91 4.98
CA ASP A 92 -35.80 -21.77 3.70
C ASP A 92 -36.03 -20.30 3.31
N ARG A 93 -35.35 -19.38 3.99
CA ARG A 93 -35.44 -17.94 3.72
C ARG A 93 -34.96 -17.63 2.32
N LYS A 94 -35.79 -16.91 1.57
CA LYS A 94 -35.37 -16.27 0.32
C LYS A 94 -34.90 -14.85 0.64
N TYR A 95 -33.76 -14.49 0.06
CA TYR A 95 -33.21 -13.14 0.17
C TYR A 95 -33.56 -12.34 -1.08
N ASN A 96 -34.22 -11.19 -0.89
CA ASN A 96 -34.41 -10.21 -1.96
C ASN A 96 -33.22 -9.26 -1.94
N ILE A 97 -32.23 -9.51 -2.79
CA ILE A 97 -31.00 -8.73 -2.82
C ILE A 97 -31.19 -7.53 -3.74
N LYS A 98 -31.21 -6.32 -3.14
CA LYS A 98 -31.36 -5.07 -3.90
C LYS A 98 -30.11 -4.79 -4.75
N GLN A 99 -30.36 -4.21 -5.91
CA GLN A 99 -29.41 -4.05 -7.02
C GLN A 99 -28.23 -3.09 -6.74
N GLU A 100 -28.34 -2.24 -5.72
CA GLU A 100 -27.40 -1.14 -5.42
C GLU A 100 -26.23 -1.53 -4.51
N ALA A 101 -26.23 -2.75 -3.94
CA ALA A 101 -25.28 -3.16 -2.89
C ALA A 101 -24.13 -4.05 -3.37
N ILE A 102 -23.96 -4.23 -4.68
CA ILE A 102 -23.10 -5.28 -5.23
C ILE A 102 -21.89 -4.68 -5.95
N LEU A 103 -20.72 -4.76 -5.30
CA LEU A 103 -19.44 -4.46 -5.94
C LEU A 103 -19.01 -5.68 -6.75
N GLU A 104 -18.73 -5.51 -8.05
CA GLU A 104 -18.18 -6.58 -8.90
C GLU A 104 -16.65 -6.64 -8.73
N ASN A 105 -16.15 -6.97 -7.53
CA ASN A 105 -14.72 -7.10 -7.30
C ASN A 105 -14.39 -8.44 -6.63
N ASN A 106 -13.91 -9.41 -7.40
CA ASN A 106 -13.67 -10.79 -6.96
C ASN A 106 -12.59 -10.96 -5.88
N MET A 107 -12.02 -9.87 -5.36
CA MET A 107 -11.00 -9.89 -4.31
C MET A 107 -11.64 -9.93 -2.91
N LYS A 108 -11.25 -10.93 -2.11
CA LYS A 108 -11.59 -11.02 -0.69
C LYS A 108 -10.63 -10.14 0.10
N LYS A 109 -11.10 -8.97 0.52
CA LYS A 109 -10.32 -8.02 1.31
C LYS A 109 -10.52 -8.18 2.82
N VAL A 110 -11.66 -8.73 3.23
CA VAL A 110 -12.06 -8.82 4.64
C VAL A 110 -12.18 -10.28 5.06
N TYR A 111 -11.44 -10.69 6.10
CA TYR A 111 -11.47 -12.05 6.65
C TYR A 111 -11.94 -12.03 8.10
N LYS A 112 -12.91 -12.89 8.43
CA LYS A 112 -13.51 -12.97 9.76
C LYS A 112 -13.76 -14.41 10.19
N TYR A 113 -13.90 -14.59 11.50
CA TYR A 113 -14.50 -15.78 12.08
C TYR A 113 -16.03 -15.68 12.01
N ILE A 114 -16.62 -16.49 11.14
CA ILE A 114 -18.05 -16.49 10.86
C ILE A 114 -18.71 -17.61 11.66
N PRO A 115 -19.70 -17.31 12.52
CA PRO A 115 -20.45 -18.35 13.22
C PRO A 115 -21.30 -19.16 12.24
N ILE A 116 -21.21 -20.50 12.35
CA ILE A 116 -21.94 -21.45 11.48
C ILE A 116 -23.45 -21.21 11.51
N SER A 117 -24.00 -20.79 12.64
CA SER A 117 -25.44 -20.50 12.79
C SER A 117 -25.93 -19.34 11.91
N LYS A 118 -25.05 -18.40 11.56
CA LYS A 118 -25.38 -17.23 10.73
C LYS A 118 -25.21 -17.45 9.23
N ILE A 119 -24.69 -18.59 8.80
CA ILE A 119 -24.48 -18.90 7.38
C ILE A 119 -25.71 -19.59 6.80
N ASP A 120 -26.39 -19.00 5.83
CA ASP A 120 -27.40 -19.66 5.02
C ASP A 120 -26.81 -20.22 3.75
N VAL A 121 -27.38 -21.32 3.27
CA VAL A 121 -26.85 -22.04 2.11
C VAL A 121 -27.82 -21.90 0.95
N MET A 122 -27.35 -21.26 -0.11
CA MET A 122 -28.10 -21.06 -1.35
C MET A 122 -27.39 -21.74 -2.51
N VAL A 123 -28.18 -22.16 -3.50
CA VAL A 123 -27.73 -22.86 -4.70
C VAL A 123 -28.18 -22.06 -5.91
N THR A 124 -27.29 -21.91 -6.87
CA THR A 124 -27.54 -21.23 -8.14
C THR A 124 -26.97 -22.05 -9.30
N ASN A 125 -27.64 -22.00 -10.44
CA ASN A 125 -27.21 -22.69 -11.67
C ASN A 125 -26.20 -21.89 -12.49
N HIS A 126 -25.69 -20.80 -11.94
CA HIS A 126 -24.68 -19.97 -12.56
C HIS A 126 -23.26 -20.47 -12.29
N SER A 127 -22.32 -20.13 -13.18
CA SER A 127 -20.88 -20.26 -12.92
C SER A 127 -20.41 -19.20 -11.94
N ARG A 128 -19.34 -19.47 -11.18
CA ARG A 128 -18.67 -18.50 -10.30
C ARG A 128 -18.26 -17.22 -11.00
N ASN A 129 -17.89 -17.34 -12.28
CA ASN A 129 -17.47 -16.21 -13.11
C ASN A 129 -18.65 -15.36 -13.59
N ASP A 130 -19.89 -15.81 -13.42
CA ASP A 130 -21.06 -15.02 -13.77
C ASP A 130 -21.21 -13.84 -12.81
N LYS A 131 -21.90 -12.80 -13.31
CA LYS A 131 -22.21 -11.62 -12.52
C LYS A 131 -22.95 -12.03 -11.27
N ILE A 132 -22.42 -11.62 -10.12
CA ILE A 132 -23.02 -11.86 -8.81
C ILE A 132 -24.50 -11.48 -8.76
N LYS A 133 -24.91 -10.42 -9.45
CA LYS A 133 -26.33 -10.03 -9.56
C LYS A 133 -27.20 -11.18 -10.12
N ASP A 134 -26.76 -11.82 -11.19
CA ASP A 134 -27.49 -12.93 -11.80
C ASP A 134 -27.43 -14.17 -10.89
N LYS A 135 -26.24 -14.47 -10.35
CA LYS A 135 -26.04 -15.57 -9.38
C LYS A 135 -27.02 -15.50 -8.22
N LEU A 136 -27.12 -14.33 -7.58
CA LEU A 136 -27.97 -14.08 -6.41
C LEU A 136 -29.46 -13.97 -6.73
N ARG A 137 -29.82 -13.41 -7.90
CA ARG A 137 -31.22 -13.34 -8.35
C ARG A 137 -31.83 -14.73 -8.52
N ASP A 138 -31.06 -15.63 -9.12
CA ASP A 138 -31.52 -16.97 -9.46
C ASP A 138 -31.15 -17.99 -8.36
N ALA A 139 -30.50 -17.51 -7.28
CA ALA A 139 -30.17 -18.32 -6.11
C ALA A 139 -31.42 -18.74 -5.33
N MET A 140 -31.42 -19.98 -4.85
CA MET A 140 -32.50 -20.54 -4.08
C MET A 140 -31.96 -21.30 -2.86
N PRO A 141 -32.67 -21.33 -1.71
CA PRO A 141 -32.22 -22.11 -0.56
C PRO A 141 -32.00 -23.58 -0.92
N ILE A 142 -30.93 -24.18 -0.41
CA ILE A 142 -30.56 -25.58 -0.71
C ILE A 142 -31.70 -26.55 -0.42
N ILE A 143 -32.48 -26.30 0.64
CA ILE A 143 -33.65 -27.12 0.98
C ILE A 143 -34.71 -27.07 -0.12
N LYS A 144 -35.01 -25.88 -0.64
CA LYS A 144 -35.97 -25.74 -1.72
C LYS A 144 -35.44 -26.36 -3.01
N TYR A 145 -34.12 -26.30 -3.23
CA TYR A 145 -33.47 -26.89 -4.41
C TYR A 145 -33.63 -28.41 -4.42
N ILE A 146 -33.31 -29.09 -3.30
CA ILE A 146 -33.42 -30.55 -3.15
C ILE A 146 -34.85 -31.06 -3.44
N TYR A 147 -35.87 -30.27 -3.07
CA TYR A 147 -37.28 -30.66 -3.15
C TYR A 147 -38.03 -30.12 -4.37
N SER A 148 -37.46 -29.15 -5.08
CA SER A 148 -38.12 -28.57 -6.25
C SER A 148 -38.29 -29.61 -7.36
N LYS A 149 -39.47 -29.63 -7.97
CA LYS A 149 -39.78 -30.42 -9.18
C LYS A 149 -39.48 -29.65 -10.47
N GLU A 150 -39.13 -28.38 -10.35
CA GLU A 150 -39.01 -27.43 -11.47
C GLU A 150 -37.63 -27.46 -12.16
N PHE A 151 -36.60 -28.01 -11.51
CA PHE A 151 -35.27 -28.09 -12.11
C PHE A 151 -35.15 -29.29 -13.03
N LYS A 152 -34.45 -29.10 -14.17
CA LYS A 152 -34.11 -30.18 -15.09
C LYS A 152 -33.29 -31.22 -14.32
N ASP A 153 -33.58 -32.51 -14.54
CA ASP A 153 -32.92 -33.63 -13.85
C ASP A 153 -31.39 -33.50 -13.77
N PHE A 154 -30.76 -32.87 -14.77
CA PHE A 154 -29.32 -32.66 -14.86
C PHE A 154 -28.70 -31.85 -13.69
N ASP A 155 -29.27 -30.70 -13.32
CA ASP A 155 -28.67 -29.83 -12.30
C ASP A 155 -28.81 -30.45 -10.90
N LYS A 156 -29.97 -31.06 -10.65
CA LYS A 156 -30.24 -31.86 -9.45
C LYS A 156 -29.27 -33.03 -9.33
N VAL A 157 -29.07 -33.77 -10.42
CA VAL A 157 -28.10 -34.87 -10.50
C VAL A 157 -26.68 -34.38 -10.17
N ARG A 158 -26.30 -33.17 -10.60
CA ARG A 158 -24.97 -32.59 -10.33
C ARG A 158 -24.75 -32.26 -8.86
N LEU A 159 -25.72 -31.65 -8.19
CA LEU A 159 -25.66 -31.45 -6.74
C LEU A 159 -25.69 -32.78 -5.98
N GLU A 160 -26.49 -33.76 -6.43
CA GLU A 160 -26.47 -35.09 -5.85
C GLU A 160 -25.11 -35.79 -5.99
N TYR A 161 -24.42 -35.65 -7.13
CA TYR A 161 -23.05 -36.12 -7.30
C TYR A 161 -22.07 -35.39 -6.36
N LEU A 162 -22.19 -34.06 -6.25
CA LEU A 162 -21.38 -33.24 -5.34
C LEU A 162 -21.49 -33.72 -3.88
N LEU A 163 -22.68 -34.15 -3.50
CA LEU A 163 -23.00 -34.58 -2.15
C LEU A 163 -22.67 -36.06 -1.89
N LYS A 164 -22.82 -36.95 -2.88
CA LYS A 164 -22.53 -38.39 -2.76
C LYS A 164 -21.03 -38.72 -2.76
N ASP A 165 -20.19 -37.93 -3.43
CA ASP A 165 -18.73 -38.13 -3.48
C ASP A 165 -18.02 -37.53 -2.25
N TYR A 166 -18.47 -37.94 -1.06
CA TYR A 166 -17.88 -37.47 0.19
C TYR A 166 -16.52 -38.13 0.45
N ASP A 167 -15.46 -37.32 0.39
CA ASP A 167 -14.09 -37.75 0.64
C ASP A 167 -13.65 -37.36 2.06
N ASN A 168 -13.54 -38.37 2.93
CA ASN A 168 -13.12 -38.18 4.32
C ASN A 168 -11.72 -37.57 4.44
N GLN A 169 -10.83 -37.86 3.49
CA GLN A 169 -9.48 -37.33 3.53
C GLN A 169 -9.49 -35.82 3.25
N LYS A 170 -10.18 -35.40 2.20
CA LYS A 170 -10.34 -33.99 1.84
C LYS A 170 -11.08 -33.19 2.90
N TYR A 171 -12.10 -33.77 3.55
CA TYR A 171 -12.76 -33.12 4.68
C TYR A 171 -11.78 -32.86 5.84
N ARG A 172 -10.96 -33.86 6.20
CA ARG A 172 -9.96 -33.71 7.28
C ARG A 172 -8.89 -32.68 6.96
N GLU A 173 -8.51 -32.55 5.68
CA GLU A 173 -7.58 -31.51 5.24
C GLU A 173 -8.14 -30.11 5.56
N ILE A 174 -9.41 -29.85 5.24
CA ILE A 174 -10.06 -28.56 5.55
C ILE A 174 -10.26 -28.37 7.06
N ASP A 175 -10.70 -29.40 7.77
CA ASP A 175 -10.90 -29.32 9.22
C ASP A 175 -9.59 -28.98 9.96
N ASN A 176 -8.49 -29.60 9.55
CA ASN A 176 -7.16 -29.29 10.08
C ASN A 176 -6.72 -27.85 9.71
N LEU A 177 -6.98 -27.41 8.47
CA LEU A 177 -6.70 -26.04 8.06
C LEU A 177 -7.49 -25.03 8.91
N GLN A 178 -8.80 -25.23 9.09
CA GLN A 178 -9.64 -24.34 9.89
C GLN A 178 -9.22 -24.30 11.37
N LYS A 179 -8.79 -25.43 11.94
CA LYS A 179 -8.19 -25.48 13.28
C LYS A 179 -6.89 -24.68 13.36
N GLN A 180 -6.00 -24.82 12.39
CA GLN A 180 -4.76 -24.03 12.33
C GLN A 180 -5.06 -22.54 12.25
N LEU A 181 -6.05 -22.14 11.44
CA LEU A 181 -6.45 -20.74 11.30
C LEU A 181 -7.02 -20.19 12.62
N LEU A 182 -7.83 -20.97 13.34
CA LEU A 182 -8.35 -20.63 14.66
C LEU A 182 -7.26 -20.43 15.72
N GLU A 183 -6.15 -21.17 15.62
CA GLU A 183 -5.01 -21.06 16.53
C GLU A 183 -4.08 -19.90 16.16
N LYS A 184 -3.81 -19.71 14.87
CA LYS A 184 -2.86 -18.72 14.36
C LYS A 184 -3.28 -18.20 12.99
N GLU A 185 -3.36 -16.88 12.87
CA GLU A 185 -3.56 -16.22 11.58
C GLU A 185 -2.43 -16.56 10.59
N PRO A 186 -2.76 -16.88 9.32
CA PRO A 186 -1.76 -17.25 8.33
C PRO A 186 -0.88 -16.05 7.97
N PHE A 187 0.41 -16.30 7.70
CA PHE A 187 1.36 -15.24 7.38
C PHE A 187 1.14 -14.67 5.97
N LYS A 188 1.02 -15.55 4.97
CA LYS A 188 0.53 -15.19 3.64
C LYS A 188 -0.99 -15.35 3.68
N ILE A 189 -1.71 -14.24 3.71
CA ILE A 189 -3.20 -14.24 3.69
C ILE A 189 -3.73 -14.75 2.34
N THR A 190 -2.85 -14.92 1.34
CA THR A 190 -3.09 -15.70 0.14
C THR A 190 -3.10 -17.19 0.48
N TYR A 191 -4.31 -17.74 0.63
CA TYR A 191 -4.51 -19.17 0.59
C TYR A 191 -4.09 -19.66 -0.80
N GLU A 192 -3.22 -20.67 -0.88
CA GLU A 192 -2.70 -21.21 -2.16
C GLU A 192 -3.83 -21.68 -3.11
N GLU A 193 -5.06 -21.77 -2.60
CA GLU A 193 -6.31 -21.87 -3.33
C GLU A 193 -7.25 -20.74 -2.83
N ASP A 194 -7.22 -19.52 -3.38
CA ASP A 194 -8.15 -18.41 -2.98
C ASP A 194 -9.66 -18.73 -3.26
N ILE A 195 -9.88 -19.97 -3.67
CA ILE A 195 -11.12 -20.70 -3.86
C ILE A 195 -11.43 -21.47 -2.57
N PHE A 196 -12.22 -20.91 -1.66
CA PHE A 196 -12.83 -21.76 -0.64
C PHE A 196 -14.35 -21.53 -0.56
N TYR A 197 -14.79 -20.28 -0.39
CA TYR A 197 -16.22 -20.00 -0.24
C TYR A 197 -16.65 -18.75 -0.99
N GLU A 198 -17.78 -18.84 -1.71
CA GLU A 198 -18.55 -17.67 -2.13
C GLU A 198 -19.45 -17.23 -0.97
N ILE A 199 -18.84 -16.75 0.12
CA ILE A 199 -19.58 -16.22 1.27
C ILE A 199 -19.80 -14.73 1.07
N TYR A 200 -21.07 -14.35 0.99
CA TYR A 200 -21.54 -12.97 0.91
C TYR A 200 -22.10 -12.53 2.27
N TYR A 201 -21.88 -11.28 2.64
CA TYR A 201 -22.44 -10.72 3.89
C TYR A 201 -23.67 -9.85 3.61
N MET A 202 -24.79 -10.20 4.25
CA MET A 202 -26.06 -9.47 4.16
C MET A 202 -26.19 -8.53 5.35
N LYS A 203 -25.80 -7.27 5.16
CA LYS A 203 -25.73 -6.25 6.22
C LYS A 203 -27.08 -6.02 6.93
N GLU A 204 -28.17 -5.99 6.17
CA GLU A 204 -29.52 -5.72 6.69
C GLU A 204 -29.99 -6.79 7.69
N GLU A 205 -29.63 -8.06 7.46
CA GLU A 205 -30.03 -9.18 8.33
C GLU A 205 -28.93 -9.63 9.30
N ASN A 206 -27.71 -9.10 9.17
CA ASN A 206 -26.54 -9.58 9.91
C ASN A 206 -26.34 -11.11 9.74
N ARG A 207 -26.47 -11.57 8.49
CA ARG A 207 -26.34 -12.98 8.09
C ARG A 207 -25.36 -13.12 6.93
N TYR A 208 -24.91 -14.35 6.70
CA TYR A 208 -23.98 -14.69 5.63
C TYR A 208 -24.66 -15.66 4.68
N ILE A 209 -24.39 -15.54 3.39
CA ILE A 209 -24.90 -16.47 2.37
C ILE A 209 -23.69 -17.20 1.78
N LEU A 210 -23.64 -18.51 1.97
CA LEU A 210 -22.80 -19.39 1.17
C LEU A 210 -23.54 -19.67 -0.14
N LEU A 211 -22.97 -19.23 -1.25
CA LEU A 211 -23.50 -19.49 -2.58
C LEU A 211 -22.82 -20.70 -3.22
N ILE A 212 -23.63 -21.68 -3.63
CA ILE A 212 -23.17 -22.88 -4.32
C ILE A 212 -23.51 -22.75 -5.81
N CYS A 213 -22.49 -22.50 -6.62
CA CYS A 213 -22.55 -22.56 -8.08
C CYS A 213 -22.48 -24.02 -8.55
N THR A 214 -23.58 -24.56 -9.09
CA THR A 214 -23.64 -25.97 -9.50
C THR A 214 -22.80 -26.28 -10.74
N GLU A 215 -22.43 -25.27 -11.53
CA GLU A 215 -21.56 -25.43 -12.71
C GLU A 215 -20.08 -25.68 -12.35
N ASP A 216 -19.67 -25.45 -11.10
CA ASP A 216 -18.29 -25.52 -10.68
C ASP A 216 -17.97 -26.74 -9.79
N ILE A 217 -16.75 -27.25 -9.92
CA ILE A 217 -16.23 -28.47 -9.29
C ILE A 217 -15.36 -28.08 -8.10
N VAL A 218 -15.96 -27.69 -6.97
CA VAL A 218 -15.19 -27.50 -5.73
C VAL A 218 -15.96 -28.11 -4.56
N PHE A 219 -15.62 -29.38 -4.32
CA PHE A 219 -16.47 -30.35 -3.62
C PHE A 219 -16.26 -30.37 -2.10
N LYS A 220 -15.03 -30.15 -1.63
CA LYS A 220 -14.63 -30.47 -0.25
C LYS A 220 -15.10 -29.42 0.76
N GLU A 221 -15.16 -28.17 0.34
CA GLU A 221 -15.48 -26.97 1.11
C GLU A 221 -16.96 -26.90 1.47
N ILE A 222 -17.81 -27.10 0.45
CA ILE A 222 -19.25 -27.11 0.59
C ILE A 222 -19.64 -28.23 1.54
N GLN A 223 -19.08 -29.43 1.36
CA GLN A 223 -19.27 -30.55 2.27
C GLN A 223 -18.88 -30.19 3.71
N TYR A 224 -17.74 -29.51 3.91
CA TYR A 224 -17.31 -29.06 5.23
C TYR A 224 -18.36 -28.15 5.91
N ILE A 225 -18.84 -27.10 5.23
CA ILE A 225 -19.84 -26.20 5.84
C ILE A 225 -21.16 -26.92 6.10
N LEU A 226 -21.64 -27.74 5.16
CA LEU A 226 -22.89 -28.48 5.34
C LEU A 226 -22.80 -29.43 6.54
N GLN A 227 -21.69 -30.15 6.69
CA GLN A 227 -21.41 -30.99 7.84
C GLN A 227 -21.39 -30.17 9.15
N LYS A 228 -20.65 -29.05 9.21
CA LYS A 228 -20.60 -28.20 10.41
C LYS A 228 -21.97 -27.63 10.79
N LYS A 229 -22.80 -27.29 9.80
CA LYS A 229 -24.16 -26.80 10.03
C LYS A 229 -25.08 -27.88 10.62
N ALA A 230 -24.92 -29.12 10.17
CA ALA A 230 -25.57 -30.27 10.77
C ALA A 230 -25.10 -30.54 12.21
N GLU A 231 -23.79 -30.51 12.46
CA GLU A 231 -23.19 -30.65 13.80
C GLU A 231 -23.76 -29.62 14.78
N TYR A 232 -23.83 -28.35 14.35
CA TYR A 232 -24.42 -27.27 15.13
C TYR A 232 -25.90 -27.53 15.46
N TYR A 233 -26.72 -27.95 14.50
CA TYR A 233 -28.15 -28.20 14.74
C TYR A 233 -28.38 -29.29 15.79
N ILE A 234 -27.52 -30.30 15.80
CA ILE A 234 -27.62 -31.45 16.70
C ILE A 234 -27.09 -31.13 18.09
N SER A 235 -25.88 -30.57 18.15
CA SER A 235 -25.16 -30.36 19.41
C SER A 235 -25.50 -29.04 20.08
N ARG A 236 -26.01 -28.07 19.31
CA ARG A 236 -26.19 -26.66 19.70
C ARG A 236 -24.92 -25.99 20.19
N LYS A 237 -23.75 -26.54 19.85
CA LYS A 237 -22.45 -25.94 20.09
C LYS A 237 -22.07 -25.08 18.89
N GLU A 238 -21.94 -23.77 19.11
CA GLU A 238 -21.50 -22.84 18.06
C GLU A 238 -20.03 -23.12 17.70
N GLU A 239 -19.78 -23.20 16.40
CA GLU A 239 -18.44 -23.29 15.83
C GLU A 239 -18.27 -22.15 14.81
N TYR A 240 -17.01 -21.80 14.56
CA TYR A 240 -16.65 -20.70 13.68
C TYR A 240 -15.81 -21.20 12.52
N ILE A 241 -15.98 -20.58 11.37
CA ILE A 241 -15.10 -20.76 10.22
C ILE A 241 -14.35 -19.47 9.95
N TYR A 242 -13.06 -19.57 9.63
CA TYR A 242 -12.29 -18.43 9.17
C TYR A 242 -12.35 -18.39 7.64
N SER A 243 -12.94 -17.33 7.10
CA SER A 243 -13.08 -17.15 5.66
C SER A 243 -13.09 -15.68 5.27
N GLY A 244 -12.61 -15.42 4.06
CA GLY A 244 -12.79 -14.14 3.38
C GLY A 244 -14.24 -13.96 2.95
N ILE A 245 -14.72 -12.72 3.04
CA ILE A 245 -16.06 -12.31 2.63
C ILE A 245 -15.95 -11.68 1.25
N VAL A 246 -16.72 -12.18 0.30
CA VAL A 246 -16.72 -11.72 -1.09
C VAL A 246 -17.44 -10.36 -1.18
N ASN A 247 -16.85 -9.43 -1.93
CA ASN A 247 -17.40 -8.09 -2.22
C ASN A 247 -17.71 -7.25 -0.98
N LEU A 248 -17.05 -7.50 0.14
CA LEU A 248 -17.15 -6.64 1.32
C LEU A 248 -16.09 -5.53 1.25
N GLU A 249 -16.54 -4.28 1.30
CA GLU A 249 -15.65 -3.12 1.42
C GLU A 249 -14.91 -3.12 2.75
N TYR A 250 -13.80 -2.40 2.81
CA TYR A 250 -13.18 -2.09 4.08
C TYR A 250 -14.16 -1.34 4.97
N SER A 251 -14.12 -1.63 6.25
CA SER A 251 -14.94 -0.95 7.25
C SER A 251 -14.50 0.49 7.55
N GLU A 252 -13.32 0.89 7.06
CA GLU A 252 -12.69 2.20 7.29
C GLU A 252 -12.46 2.53 8.78
N ASN A 253 -12.33 1.51 9.64
CA ASN A 253 -12.14 1.71 11.08
C ASN A 253 -10.83 2.41 11.42
N PHE A 254 -9.72 2.04 10.77
CA PHE A 254 -8.39 2.60 11.02
C PHE A 254 -7.94 3.61 9.96
N LEU A 255 -8.11 3.26 8.68
CA LEU A 255 -7.77 4.09 7.52
C LEU A 255 -8.96 4.12 6.55
N TYR A 256 -9.19 5.25 5.90
CA TYR A 256 -10.16 5.38 4.82
C TYR A 256 -9.70 4.62 3.57
N ASN A 257 -10.62 4.31 2.64
CA ASN A 257 -10.26 3.64 1.39
C ASN A 257 -9.16 4.39 0.62
N GLU A 258 -9.23 5.72 0.54
CA GLU A 258 -8.21 6.54 -0.13
C GLU A 258 -6.85 6.50 0.59
N GLU A 259 -6.87 6.38 1.92
CA GLU A 259 -5.64 6.26 2.72
C GLU A 259 -4.99 4.89 2.56
N ILE A 260 -5.79 3.83 2.37
CA ILE A 260 -5.29 2.49 2.06
C ILE A 260 -4.65 2.48 0.66
N GLU A 261 -5.33 3.03 -0.34
CA GLU A 261 -4.78 3.15 -1.70
C GLU A 261 -3.48 3.97 -1.72
N GLU A 262 -3.45 5.11 -1.00
CA GLU A 262 -2.23 5.91 -0.84
C GLU A 262 -1.10 5.10 -0.17
N LEU A 263 -1.42 4.30 0.84
CA LEU A 263 -0.42 3.46 1.50
C LEU A 263 0.14 2.37 0.57
N GLU A 264 -0.72 1.73 -0.24
CA GLU A 264 -0.31 0.73 -1.23
C GLU A 264 0.62 1.35 -2.30
N ASP A 265 0.29 2.54 -2.79
CA ASP A 265 1.12 3.32 -3.72
C ASP A 265 2.50 3.65 -3.14
N ILE A 266 2.53 4.11 -1.88
CA ILE A 266 3.77 4.46 -1.17
C ILE A 266 4.63 3.22 -0.98
N LEU A 267 4.04 2.10 -0.56
CA LEU A 267 4.77 0.86 -0.35
C LEU A 267 5.29 0.30 -1.66
N TRP A 268 4.50 0.33 -2.75
CA TRP A 268 4.97 -0.02 -4.08
C TRP A 268 6.18 0.85 -4.51
N TYR A 269 6.18 2.15 -4.19
CA TYR A 269 7.33 3.01 -4.46
C TYR A 269 8.59 2.49 -3.78
N PHE A 270 8.53 2.04 -2.53
CA PHE A 270 9.69 1.56 -1.79
C PHE A 270 10.11 0.14 -2.18
N THR A 271 9.16 -0.76 -2.39
CA THR A 271 9.43 -2.20 -2.59
C THR A 271 9.55 -2.58 -4.06
N LYS A 272 9.04 -1.74 -4.97
CA LYS A 272 8.86 -2.03 -6.41
C LYS A 272 7.92 -3.19 -6.70
N SER A 273 7.11 -3.59 -5.71
CA SER A 273 6.11 -4.65 -5.82
C SER A 273 4.83 -4.23 -5.12
N TRP A 274 3.68 -4.48 -5.76
CA TRP A 274 2.38 -4.07 -5.23
C TRP A 274 2.03 -4.91 -4.01
N PRO A 275 1.79 -4.30 -2.84
CA PRO A 275 1.22 -5.01 -1.71
C PRO A 275 -0.28 -5.26 -1.91
N ILE A 276 -0.82 -6.15 -1.08
CA ILE A 276 -2.25 -6.37 -0.91
C ILE A 276 -2.59 -6.08 0.55
N THR A 277 -3.56 -5.19 0.76
CA THR A 277 -4.10 -4.89 2.08
C THR A 277 -5.28 -5.81 2.41
N TYR A 278 -5.34 -6.27 3.65
CA TYR A 278 -6.42 -7.07 4.19
C TYR A 278 -6.93 -6.50 5.51
N GLU A 279 -8.24 -6.64 5.73
CA GLU A 279 -8.90 -6.38 7.00
C GLU A 279 -9.16 -7.72 7.69
N LEU A 280 -8.49 -7.96 8.82
CA LEU A 280 -8.64 -9.20 9.59
C LEU A 280 -9.34 -8.94 10.92
N TYR A 281 -10.22 -9.88 11.29
CA TYR A 281 -10.79 -9.98 12.63
C TYR A 281 -10.32 -11.27 13.27
N ASN A 282 -9.68 -11.15 14.43
CA ASN A 282 -9.24 -12.33 15.17
C ASN A 282 -10.40 -13.04 15.88
N ASN A 283 -10.11 -14.13 16.59
CA ASN A 283 -11.12 -14.92 17.32
C ASN A 283 -11.84 -14.15 18.46
N LYS A 284 -11.25 -13.04 18.93
CA LYS A 284 -11.86 -12.11 19.88
C LYS A 284 -12.61 -10.97 19.19
N ASN A 285 -12.73 -11.04 17.87
CA ASN A 285 -13.30 -9.99 17.02
C ASN A 285 -12.51 -8.66 17.10
N GLU A 286 -11.21 -8.71 17.41
CA GLU A 286 -10.32 -7.56 17.36
C GLU A 286 -9.91 -7.29 15.92
N TYR A 287 -9.97 -6.03 15.53
CA TYR A 287 -9.72 -5.54 14.18
C TYR A 287 -8.22 -5.28 13.94
N SER A 288 -7.74 -5.63 12.75
CA SER A 288 -6.41 -5.25 12.28
C SER A 288 -6.39 -5.03 10.76
N ILE A 289 -5.53 -4.12 10.32
CA ILE A 289 -5.12 -4.00 8.91
C ILE A 289 -3.80 -4.75 8.75
N GLU A 290 -3.75 -5.65 7.79
CA GLU A 290 -2.57 -6.45 7.46
C GLU A 290 -2.19 -6.22 6.01
N ILE A 291 -0.96 -5.74 5.79
CA ILE A 291 -0.46 -5.43 4.45
C ILE A 291 0.61 -6.46 4.11
N VAL A 292 0.39 -7.23 3.05
CA VAL A 292 1.28 -8.30 2.63
C VAL A 292 1.83 -7.96 1.26
N GLY A 293 3.14 -8.08 1.09
CA GLY A 293 3.78 -7.87 -0.21
C GLY A 293 5.10 -8.60 -0.31
N ASP A 294 5.73 -8.46 -1.47
CA ASP A 294 7.05 -9.03 -1.75
C ASP A 294 8.10 -7.92 -1.83
N PHE A 295 9.31 -8.18 -1.35
CA PHE A 295 10.41 -7.23 -1.38
C PHE A 295 11.72 -7.90 -1.80
N GLU A 296 12.41 -7.30 -2.77
CA GLU A 296 13.73 -7.76 -3.21
C GLU A 296 14.81 -7.24 -2.26
N ILE A 297 15.31 -8.12 -1.38
CA ILE A 297 16.31 -7.75 -0.37
C ILE A 297 17.70 -7.59 -1.00
N TYR A 298 18.09 -8.52 -1.88
CA TYR A 298 19.43 -8.54 -2.45
C TYR A 298 19.52 -9.39 -3.74
N ASN A 299 20.00 -8.81 -4.84
CA ASN A 299 20.32 -9.50 -6.11
C ASN A 299 19.26 -10.54 -6.56
N GLY A 300 18.00 -10.14 -6.65
CA GLY A 300 16.89 -11.01 -7.07
C GLY A 300 16.33 -11.91 -5.97
N LEU A 301 16.88 -11.88 -4.75
CA LEU A 301 16.30 -12.58 -3.60
C LEU A 301 15.07 -11.83 -3.11
N ILE A 302 13.90 -12.39 -3.39
CA ILE A 302 12.60 -11.86 -2.98
C ILE A 302 12.18 -12.53 -1.66
N SER A 303 11.77 -11.72 -0.70
CA SER A 303 11.14 -12.19 0.54
C SER A 303 9.78 -11.54 0.73
N PRO A 304 8.76 -12.30 1.17
CA PRO A 304 7.50 -11.72 1.58
C PRO A 304 7.70 -10.91 2.88
N TYR A 305 6.91 -9.85 3.03
CA TYR A 305 6.78 -9.08 4.26
C TYR A 305 5.31 -8.97 4.65
N ARG A 306 5.06 -8.73 5.95
CA ARG A 306 3.73 -8.50 6.51
C ARG A 306 3.78 -7.36 7.52
N ILE A 307 3.05 -6.27 7.27
CA ILE A 307 2.91 -5.13 8.19
C ILE A 307 1.58 -5.29 8.93
N SER A 308 1.62 -5.28 10.27
CA SER A 308 0.45 -5.47 11.12
C SER A 308 0.07 -4.19 11.87
N LEU A 309 -1.06 -3.59 11.48
CA LEU A 309 -1.60 -2.36 12.06
C LEU A 309 -2.82 -2.67 12.93
N LYS A 310 -2.59 -2.78 14.24
CA LYS A 310 -3.59 -3.21 15.25
C LYS A 310 -4.34 -2.10 15.96
N ASN A 311 -3.99 -0.83 15.72
CA ASN A 311 -4.75 0.30 16.23
C ASN A 311 -4.70 1.48 15.25
N LYS A 312 -5.72 2.36 15.35
CA LYS A 312 -5.87 3.53 14.48
C LYS A 312 -4.67 4.49 14.53
N ASN A 313 -4.11 4.71 15.71
CA ASN A 313 -2.98 5.62 15.88
C ASN A 313 -1.72 5.11 15.16
N LYS A 314 -1.37 3.83 15.33
CA LYS A 314 -0.24 3.19 14.63
C LYS A 314 -0.43 3.19 13.13
N ALA A 315 -1.65 2.93 12.64
CA ALA A 315 -1.94 2.99 11.21
C ALA A 315 -1.70 4.40 10.65
N ALA A 316 -2.22 5.42 11.31
CA ALA A 316 -2.01 6.82 10.92
C ALA A 316 -0.54 7.25 11.05
N GLU A 317 0.17 6.80 12.09
CA GLU A 317 1.60 7.07 12.27
C GLU A 317 2.44 6.45 11.16
N TYR A 318 2.17 5.19 10.81
CA TYR A 318 2.88 4.48 9.74
C TYR A 318 2.63 5.14 8.38
N LEU A 319 1.38 5.45 8.04
CA LEU A 319 1.03 6.17 6.81
C LEU A 319 1.74 7.52 6.73
N LYS A 320 1.72 8.33 7.80
CA LYS A 320 2.39 9.64 7.83
C LYS A 320 3.90 9.52 7.65
N LEU A 321 4.53 8.53 8.30
CA LEU A 321 5.96 8.28 8.16
C LEU A 321 6.30 7.90 6.73
N ALA A 322 5.65 6.86 6.19
CA ALA A 322 5.92 6.37 4.84
C ALA A 322 5.70 7.47 3.78
N LYS A 323 4.62 8.24 3.92
CA LYS A 323 4.32 9.40 3.06
C LYS A 323 5.41 10.46 3.14
N ALA A 324 5.81 10.86 4.35
CA ALA A 324 6.87 11.85 4.54
C ALA A 324 8.19 11.42 3.89
N LEU A 325 8.60 10.16 4.10
CA LEU A 325 9.83 9.61 3.53
C LEU A 325 9.78 9.54 2.00
N MET A 326 8.66 9.07 1.44
CA MET A 326 8.48 9.01 -0.02
C MET A 326 8.54 10.41 -0.63
N THR A 327 7.83 11.38 -0.06
CA THR A 327 7.83 12.77 -0.54
C THR A 327 9.24 13.35 -0.49
N LEU A 328 9.97 13.16 0.61
CA LEU A 328 11.35 13.64 0.75
C LEU A 328 12.28 13.00 -0.29
N GLU A 329 12.23 11.69 -0.51
CA GLU A 329 13.09 11.05 -1.51
C GLU A 329 12.75 11.47 -2.94
N LYS A 330 11.45 11.52 -3.27
CA LYS A 330 10.96 11.88 -4.60
C LYS A 330 11.27 13.33 -4.95
N ASP A 331 10.90 14.27 -4.08
CA ASP A 331 11.01 15.70 -4.36
C ASP A 331 12.43 16.24 -4.18
N THR A 332 13.30 15.47 -3.52
CA THR A 332 14.74 15.76 -3.47
C THR A 332 15.54 15.04 -4.57
N ASN A 333 14.90 14.50 -5.61
CA ASN A 333 15.55 13.74 -6.69
C ASN A 333 16.54 12.68 -6.16
N LYS A 334 16.17 11.96 -5.09
CA LYS A 334 17.00 10.97 -4.40
C LYS A 334 18.29 11.53 -3.80
N TYR A 335 18.32 12.81 -3.41
CA TYR A 335 19.38 13.36 -2.57
C TYR A 335 19.30 12.77 -1.16
N LEU A 336 18.10 12.77 -0.58
CA LEU A 336 17.79 11.92 0.57
C LEU A 336 17.33 10.56 0.05
N LYS A 337 18.02 9.48 0.43
CA LYS A 337 17.65 8.11 0.07
C LYS A 337 17.35 7.32 1.32
N PHE A 338 16.18 6.71 1.37
CA PHE A 338 15.79 5.83 2.46
C PHE A 338 15.95 4.38 2.02
N GLN A 339 16.53 3.57 2.89
CA GLN A 339 16.66 2.14 2.68
C GLN A 339 15.48 1.44 3.35
N THR A 340 14.79 0.61 2.59
CA THR A 340 13.72 -0.24 3.11
C THR A 340 14.30 -1.58 3.51
N ILE A 341 13.94 -2.07 4.70
CA ILE A 341 14.36 -3.37 5.21
C ILE A 341 13.17 -4.16 5.77
N ILE A 342 13.25 -5.48 5.76
CA ILE A 342 12.28 -6.33 6.43
C ILE A 342 12.66 -6.46 7.90
N SER A 343 11.69 -6.19 8.77
CA SER A 343 11.83 -6.32 10.23
C SER A 343 11.03 -7.51 10.73
N GLU A 344 11.58 -8.20 11.75
CA GLU A 344 10.86 -9.28 12.43
C GLU A 344 9.61 -8.79 13.18
N LYS A 345 9.57 -7.51 13.57
CA LYS A 345 8.49 -6.96 14.41
C LYS A 345 7.47 -6.16 13.62
N ASP A 346 7.94 -5.23 12.79
CA ASP A 346 7.09 -4.23 12.13
C ASP A 346 6.86 -4.53 10.64
N GLY A 347 7.43 -5.63 10.13
CA GLY A 347 7.27 -6.08 8.75
C GLY A 347 8.18 -5.34 7.78
N LEU A 348 8.00 -4.03 7.65
CA LEU A 348 8.89 -3.14 6.92
C LEU A 348 9.31 -1.95 7.77
N GLU A 349 10.61 -1.66 7.76
CA GLU A 349 11.21 -0.50 8.43
C GLU A 349 12.03 0.32 7.43
N PHE A 350 12.19 1.60 7.74
CA PHE A 350 12.92 2.55 6.92
C PHE A 350 14.17 3.03 7.64
N LYS A 351 15.29 3.01 6.94
CA LYS A 351 16.59 3.43 7.42
C LYS A 351 17.15 4.60 6.61
N TYR A 352 17.92 5.45 7.27
CA TYR A 352 18.76 6.45 6.63
C TYR A 352 20.16 6.38 7.24
N ASN A 353 21.18 6.21 6.39
CA ASN A 353 22.57 6.00 6.82
C ASN A 353 22.67 4.94 7.94
N ASP A 354 22.05 3.77 7.71
CA ASP A 354 22.00 2.61 8.60
C ASP A 354 21.25 2.78 9.94
N ASN A 355 20.68 3.97 10.21
CA ASN A 355 19.85 4.23 11.40
C ASN A 355 18.36 4.15 11.06
N ASP A 356 17.57 3.55 11.96
CA ASP A 356 16.12 3.51 11.85
C ASP A 356 15.54 4.92 11.94
N ILE A 357 14.52 5.22 11.14
CA ILE A 357 13.75 6.46 11.25
C ILE A 357 12.32 6.12 11.65
N ILE A 358 11.87 6.70 12.76
CA ILE A 358 10.46 6.70 13.14
C ILE A 358 9.83 8.08 12.96
N LEU A 359 8.50 8.16 13.01
CA LEU A 359 7.76 9.41 12.79
C LEU A 359 8.21 10.53 13.74
N LYS A 360 8.56 10.19 14.98
CA LYS A 360 9.01 11.15 16.00
C LYS A 360 10.34 11.80 15.66
N ASP A 361 11.17 11.15 14.85
CA ASP A 361 12.49 11.65 14.49
C ASP A 361 12.44 12.61 13.30
N ILE A 362 11.33 12.64 12.54
CA ILE A 362 11.20 13.45 11.32
C ILE A 362 11.51 14.94 11.56
N PRO A 363 11.01 15.61 12.61
CA PRO A 363 11.33 17.02 12.84
C PRO A 363 12.83 17.27 13.04
N ASP A 364 13.47 16.46 13.88
CA ASP A 364 14.91 16.59 14.17
C ASP A 364 15.75 16.22 12.94
N PHE A 365 15.37 15.15 12.24
CA PHE A 365 15.97 14.73 10.97
C PHE A 365 15.93 15.87 9.95
N LEU A 366 14.78 16.53 9.77
CA LEU A 366 14.63 17.65 8.84
C LEU A 366 15.50 18.82 9.24
N LEU A 367 15.53 19.19 10.52
CA LEU A 367 16.33 20.32 11.00
C LEU A 367 17.83 20.09 10.76
N VAL A 368 18.35 18.90 11.11
CA VAL A 368 19.76 18.56 10.92
C VAL A 368 20.14 18.56 9.43
N ASN A 369 19.31 17.96 8.57
CA ASN A 369 19.58 17.93 7.13
C ASN A 369 19.40 19.32 6.50
N TYR A 370 18.47 20.15 7.00
CA TYR A 370 18.28 21.51 6.53
C TYR A 370 19.54 22.35 6.73
N VAL A 371 20.13 22.31 7.93
CA VAL A 371 21.35 23.07 8.25
C VAL A 371 22.50 22.64 7.33
N LYS A 372 22.70 21.34 7.14
CA LYS A 372 23.72 20.81 6.23
C LYS A 372 23.50 21.27 4.79
N LEU A 373 22.28 21.13 4.29
CA LEU A 373 21.91 21.53 2.93
C LEU A 373 22.10 23.04 2.72
N TYR A 374 21.78 23.85 3.73
CA TYR A 374 21.96 25.29 3.70
C TYR A 374 23.44 25.66 3.59
N GLU A 375 24.31 25.05 4.40
CA GLU A 375 25.77 25.24 4.35
C GLU A 375 26.34 24.84 2.99
N GLU A 376 25.95 23.69 2.44
CA GLU A 376 26.35 23.25 1.10
C GLU A 376 25.89 24.23 0.01
N THR A 377 24.68 24.76 0.13
CA THR A 377 24.14 25.76 -0.81
C THR A 377 25.00 27.01 -0.80
N MET A 378 25.38 27.51 0.39
CA MET A 378 26.22 28.71 0.52
C MET A 378 27.58 28.52 -0.17
N ILE A 379 28.19 27.33 -0.03
CA ILE A 379 29.45 27.01 -0.69
C ILE A 379 29.28 27.08 -2.22
N TYR A 380 28.21 26.51 -2.78
CA TYR A 380 27.98 26.56 -4.24
C TYR A 380 27.78 27.98 -4.76
N ILE A 381 27.18 28.86 -3.98
CA ILE A 381 27.00 30.27 -4.35
C ILE A 381 28.35 30.99 -4.40
N ASP A 382 29.16 30.86 -3.34
CA ASP A 382 30.50 31.43 -3.31
C ASP A 382 31.37 30.91 -4.47
N GLU A 383 31.28 29.62 -4.80
CA GLU A 383 31.96 29.04 -5.96
C GLU A 383 31.42 29.58 -7.29
N ASN A 384 30.10 29.68 -7.45
CA ASN A 384 29.46 30.22 -8.65
C ASN A 384 29.93 31.63 -8.94
N MET A 385 29.94 32.51 -7.93
CA MET A 385 30.45 33.88 -8.06
C MET A 385 31.90 33.88 -8.54
N ALA A 386 32.76 33.08 -7.91
CA ALA A 386 34.17 32.98 -8.31
C ALA A 386 34.35 32.48 -9.76
N LYS A 387 33.52 31.52 -10.21
CA LYS A 387 33.56 31.03 -11.60
C LYS A 387 33.00 32.04 -12.59
N GLU A 388 31.94 32.75 -12.24
CA GLU A 388 31.35 33.78 -13.10
C GLU A 388 32.37 34.89 -13.39
N LEU A 389 33.06 35.39 -12.37
CA LEU A 389 34.12 36.40 -12.53
C LEU A 389 35.24 35.88 -13.44
N LYS A 390 35.68 34.64 -13.20
CA LYS A 390 36.69 34.01 -14.04
C LYS A 390 36.22 33.87 -15.48
N PHE A 391 34.96 33.53 -15.70
CA PHE A 391 34.37 33.39 -17.02
C PHE A 391 34.31 34.74 -17.76
N LYS A 392 33.91 35.83 -17.08
CA LYS A 392 33.94 37.19 -17.64
C LYS A 392 35.35 37.58 -18.08
N ARG A 393 36.35 37.41 -17.21
CA ARG A 393 37.77 37.67 -17.54
C ARG A 393 38.25 36.89 -18.75
N LEU A 394 37.96 35.58 -18.83
CA LEU A 394 38.33 34.74 -19.98
C LEU A 394 37.63 35.17 -21.28
N THR A 395 36.40 35.66 -21.19
CA THR A 395 35.63 36.14 -22.34
C THR A 395 36.23 37.43 -22.87
N GLU A 396 36.59 38.38 -22.01
CA GLU A 396 37.30 39.60 -22.39
C GLU A 396 38.67 39.32 -23.01
N GLU A 397 39.44 38.38 -22.43
CA GLU A 397 40.72 37.96 -23.00
C GLU A 397 40.55 37.35 -24.40
N LYS A 398 39.49 36.56 -24.62
CA LYS A 398 39.19 35.99 -25.92
C LYS A 398 38.84 37.07 -26.94
N LEU A 399 37.97 38.02 -26.58
CA LEU A 399 37.60 39.14 -27.46
C LEU A 399 38.83 39.94 -27.88
N LYS A 400 39.72 40.28 -26.94
CA LYS A 400 40.99 40.97 -27.24
C LYS A 400 41.88 40.20 -28.21
N LYS A 401 41.92 38.86 -28.14
CA LYS A 401 42.68 38.02 -29.08
C LYS A 401 42.02 37.94 -30.46
N GLU A 402 40.69 37.86 -30.51
CA GLU A 402 39.94 37.86 -31.77
C GLU A 402 40.08 39.20 -32.51
N GLU A 403 40.02 40.33 -31.81
CA GLU A 403 40.32 41.65 -32.37
C GLU A 403 41.73 41.71 -32.97
N LYS A 404 42.75 41.27 -32.21
CA LYS A 404 44.13 41.18 -32.71
C LYS A 404 44.25 40.30 -33.96
N LEU A 405 43.58 39.15 -33.98
CA LEU A 405 43.60 38.23 -35.11
C LEU A 405 42.96 38.87 -36.35
N ASN A 406 41.83 39.56 -36.19
CA ASN A 406 41.15 40.28 -37.26
C ASN A 406 42.03 41.42 -37.81
N ASP A 407 42.67 42.20 -36.95
CA ASP A 407 43.63 43.24 -37.35
C ASP A 407 44.78 42.66 -38.20
N LEU A 408 45.35 41.53 -37.78
CA LEU A 408 46.39 40.80 -38.51
C LEU A 408 45.89 40.26 -39.87
N GLN A 409 44.68 39.69 -39.91
CA GLN A 409 44.07 39.21 -41.16
C GLN A 409 43.84 40.36 -42.14
N ASN A 410 43.27 41.48 -41.68
CA ASN A 410 43.07 42.69 -42.46
C ASN A 410 44.41 43.26 -42.98
N TYR A 411 45.47 43.16 -42.20
CA TYR A 411 46.81 43.53 -42.66
C TYR A 411 47.31 42.60 -43.78
N ILE A 412 47.19 41.29 -43.61
CA ILE A 412 47.63 40.30 -44.63
C ILE A 412 46.85 40.49 -45.94
N THR A 413 45.53 40.69 -45.89
CA THR A 413 44.72 40.93 -47.09
C THR A 413 45.14 42.22 -47.80
N THR A 414 45.31 43.31 -47.05
CA THR A 414 45.81 44.58 -47.59
C THR A 414 47.19 44.42 -48.23
N PHE A 415 48.10 43.64 -47.62
CA PHE A 415 49.42 43.33 -48.18
C PHE A 415 49.33 42.49 -49.46
N LEU A 416 48.50 41.45 -49.51
CA LEU A 416 48.32 40.61 -50.70
C LEU A 416 47.71 41.41 -51.87
N ASP A 417 46.74 42.28 -51.60
CA ASP A 417 46.15 43.19 -52.60
C ASP A 417 47.19 44.20 -53.12
N SER A 418 48.09 44.65 -52.25
CA SER A 418 49.21 45.51 -52.64
C SER A 418 50.20 44.85 -53.61
N LYS A 419 50.35 43.52 -53.57
CA LYS A 419 51.16 42.79 -54.53
C LYS A 419 50.47 42.62 -55.89
N LYS A 420 49.14 42.62 -55.94
CA LYS A 420 48.36 42.33 -57.15
C LYS A 420 47.99 43.56 -57.99
N THR A 421 47.77 44.72 -57.37
CA THR A 421 47.24 45.90 -58.08
C THR A 421 48.06 47.17 -57.87
N PHE A 422 48.10 48.05 -58.88
CA PHE A 422 48.85 49.31 -58.84
C PHE A 422 48.35 50.26 -57.73
N PHE A 423 47.03 50.37 -57.53
CA PHE A 423 46.43 51.13 -56.43
C PHE A 423 46.64 50.46 -55.06
N GLY A 424 46.74 49.13 -55.00
CA GLY A 424 47.11 48.40 -53.80
C GLY A 424 48.53 48.76 -53.31
N LYS A 425 49.50 48.88 -54.24
CA LYS A 425 50.87 49.35 -53.92
C LYS A 425 50.84 50.74 -53.28
N PHE A 426 50.09 51.68 -53.87
CA PHE A 426 49.96 53.04 -53.33
C PHE A 426 49.33 53.08 -51.94
N ARG A 427 48.28 52.28 -51.71
CA ARG A 427 47.57 52.19 -50.42
C ARG A 427 48.43 51.57 -49.30
N TYR A 428 49.28 50.60 -49.62
CA TYR A 428 50.19 49.98 -48.65
C TYR A 428 51.36 50.89 -48.25
N PHE A 429 51.93 51.64 -49.20
CA PHE A 429 53.04 52.58 -48.92
C PHE A 429 52.62 53.85 -48.17
N LEU A 430 51.37 54.29 -48.31
CA LEU A 430 50.81 55.44 -47.58
C LEU A 430 50.10 55.06 -46.27
N GLY A 431 49.72 53.79 -46.11
CA GLY A 431 49.14 53.27 -44.87
C GLY A 431 50.17 53.19 -43.75
N LYS A 432 49.81 53.67 -42.55
CA LYS A 432 50.67 53.48 -41.36
C LYS A 432 50.88 51.99 -41.10
N ASP A 433 52.14 51.58 -40.91
CA ASP A 433 52.57 50.19 -40.74
C ASP A 433 51.84 49.51 -39.56
N PRO A 434 50.85 48.62 -39.80
CA PRO A 434 50.01 48.03 -38.76
C PRO A 434 50.78 47.15 -37.79
N LEU A 435 51.90 46.54 -38.22
CA LEU A 435 52.80 45.82 -37.32
C LEU A 435 53.42 46.75 -36.27
N LYS A 436 53.77 47.98 -36.64
CA LYS A 436 54.30 48.97 -35.69
C LYS A 436 53.21 49.45 -34.73
N GLN A 437 51.96 49.52 -35.16
CA GLN A 437 50.83 49.85 -34.28
C GLN A 437 50.47 48.70 -33.34
N LEU A 438 50.53 47.46 -33.81
CA LEU A 438 50.38 46.26 -32.99
C LEU A 438 51.53 46.15 -31.98
N GLU A 439 52.79 46.39 -32.39
CA GLU A 439 53.93 46.45 -31.48
C GLU A 439 53.83 47.61 -30.47
N GLN A 440 53.32 48.78 -30.88
CA GLN A 440 53.10 49.90 -29.96
C GLN A 440 52.00 49.58 -28.94
N LYS A 441 50.87 49.02 -29.39
CA LYS A 441 49.79 48.54 -28.51
C LYS A 441 50.27 47.40 -27.60
N GLU A 442 51.13 46.51 -28.08
CA GLU A 442 51.71 45.43 -27.28
C GLU A 442 52.75 45.92 -26.28
N LYS A 443 53.59 46.89 -26.65
CA LYS A 443 54.53 47.56 -25.73
C LYS A 443 53.79 48.40 -24.69
N GLU A 444 52.66 49.02 -25.03
CA GLU A 444 51.76 49.67 -24.06
C GLU A 444 51.07 48.65 -23.12
N LEU A 445 50.67 47.48 -23.63
CA LEU A 445 50.12 46.39 -22.82
C LEU A 445 51.17 45.75 -21.91
N GLU A 446 52.39 45.55 -22.39
CA GLU A 446 53.52 45.03 -21.61
C GLU A 446 53.99 46.04 -20.56
N ASN A 447 53.98 47.33 -20.87
CA ASN A 447 54.27 48.38 -19.89
C ASN A 447 53.16 48.55 -18.85
N LYS A 448 51.89 48.21 -19.18
CA LYS A 448 50.82 48.06 -18.20
C LYS A 448 51.03 46.83 -17.30
N LYS A 449 51.37 45.67 -17.86
CA LYS A 449 51.70 44.45 -17.10
C LYS A 449 52.95 44.59 -16.21
N LYS A 450 54.01 45.24 -16.70
CA LYS A 450 55.23 45.50 -15.90
C LYS A 450 55.03 46.56 -14.80
N LYS A 451 54.03 47.44 -14.94
CA LYS A 451 53.59 48.32 -13.85
C LYS A 451 52.71 47.57 -12.82
N GLU A 452 51.97 46.56 -13.25
CA GLU A 452 51.21 45.66 -12.36
C GLU A 452 52.16 44.80 -11.49
N ASP A 453 53.22 44.22 -12.07
CA ASP A 453 54.18 43.35 -11.34
C ASP A 453 55.06 44.09 -10.29
N ILE A 454 55.25 45.41 -10.39
CA ILE A 454 56.01 46.21 -9.39
C ILE A 454 55.08 46.80 -8.32
N SER A 455 53.76 46.69 -8.50
CA SER A 455 52.73 47.14 -7.54
C SER A 455 52.06 46.02 -6.74
N GLU A 456 52.68 44.83 -6.67
CA GLU A 456 52.23 43.70 -5.82
C GLU A 456 52.25 43.99 -4.30
N LYS A 457 52.54 45.23 -3.87
CA LYS A 457 52.41 45.62 -2.47
C LYS A 457 51.40 46.70 -2.13
N ASN A 458 50.75 47.37 -3.08
CA ASN A 458 49.61 48.26 -2.79
C ASN A 458 49.00 48.73 -4.13
N ASN A 459 47.84 48.17 -4.52
CA ASN A 459 46.70 48.87 -5.14
C ASN A 459 45.65 47.88 -5.68
N ILE A 460 44.91 47.33 -4.72
CA ILE A 460 43.51 46.97 -4.84
C ILE A 460 42.69 48.27 -5.01
N SER A 461 42.15 48.63 -6.18
CA SER A 461 41.10 49.68 -6.18
C SER A 461 40.20 49.89 -7.42
N LEU A 462 40.20 49.06 -8.48
CA LEU A 462 39.27 49.30 -9.60
C LEU A 462 38.39 48.11 -10.05
N ASP A 463 38.59 46.89 -9.51
CA ASP A 463 37.75 45.71 -9.81
C ASP A 463 36.97 45.16 -8.60
N ASN A 464 37.26 45.65 -7.39
CA ASN A 464 36.71 45.06 -6.16
C ASN A 464 35.29 45.54 -5.78
N ASP A 465 34.84 46.67 -6.31
CA ASP A 465 33.58 47.29 -5.89
C ASP A 465 32.34 46.66 -6.55
N GLU A 466 32.40 46.28 -7.83
CA GLU A 466 31.34 45.48 -8.47
C GLU A 466 31.30 44.06 -7.90
N GLU A 467 32.47 43.48 -7.64
CA GLU A 467 32.63 42.16 -7.03
C GLU A 467 32.05 42.11 -5.60
N LYS A 468 32.26 43.17 -4.80
CA LYS A 468 31.63 43.31 -3.48
C LYS A 468 30.12 43.56 -3.58
N LYS A 469 29.67 44.39 -4.52
CA LYS A 469 28.23 44.67 -4.70
C LYS A 469 27.43 43.45 -5.12
N ILE A 470 27.91 42.67 -6.09
CA ILE A 470 27.25 41.41 -6.49
C ILE A 470 27.25 40.41 -5.33
N ARG A 471 28.38 40.29 -4.62
CA ARG A 471 28.49 39.47 -3.39
C ARG A 471 27.49 39.91 -2.33
N GLU A 472 27.33 41.20 -2.08
CA GLU A 472 26.37 41.72 -1.10
C GLU A 472 24.92 41.52 -1.53
N ILE A 473 24.60 41.61 -2.82
CA ILE A 473 23.24 41.42 -3.34
C ILE A 473 22.82 39.95 -3.21
N GLU A 474 23.61 38.99 -3.72
CA GLU A 474 23.26 37.57 -3.62
C GLU A 474 23.25 37.09 -2.15
N ARG A 475 24.20 37.57 -1.32
CA ARG A 475 24.20 37.26 0.13
C ARG A 475 23.01 37.87 0.86
N LYS A 476 22.58 39.08 0.52
CA LYS A 476 21.38 39.71 1.09
C LYS A 476 20.12 38.98 0.66
N GLU A 477 19.99 38.60 -0.62
CA GLU A 477 18.82 37.85 -1.10
C GLU A 477 18.66 36.51 -0.35
N ILE A 478 19.75 35.85 0.00
CA ILE A 478 19.69 34.57 0.72
C ILE A 478 19.58 34.73 2.24
N GLN A 479 20.20 35.76 2.80
CA GLN A 479 19.94 36.14 4.19
C GLN A 479 18.46 36.53 4.36
N GLU A 480 17.89 37.27 3.41
CA GLU A 480 16.45 37.54 3.32
C GLU A 480 15.64 36.27 3.11
N LEU A 481 16.10 35.29 2.32
CA LEU A 481 15.42 33.99 2.22
C LEU A 481 15.45 33.23 3.55
N LYS A 482 16.58 33.22 4.26
CA LYS A 482 16.71 32.63 5.60
C LYS A 482 15.78 33.32 6.62
N GLU A 483 15.64 34.64 6.52
CA GLU A 483 14.75 35.44 7.36
C GLU A 483 13.28 35.31 6.96
N LYS A 484 12.96 35.20 5.65
CA LYS A 484 11.61 34.93 5.11
C LYS A 484 11.12 33.53 5.45
N LEU A 485 12.02 32.54 5.43
CA LEU A 485 11.77 31.16 5.88
C LEU A 485 11.67 31.08 7.42
N ASN A 486 12.01 32.16 8.13
CA ASN A 486 11.68 32.38 9.53
C ASN A 486 12.04 31.19 10.47
N LEU A 487 13.22 30.59 10.29
CA LEU A 487 13.79 29.53 11.13
C LEU A 487 14.16 29.98 12.56
N LYS A 488 13.40 30.92 13.12
CA LYS A 488 13.44 31.26 14.55
C LYS A 488 12.79 30.19 15.43
N ARG A 489 12.20 29.14 14.84
CA ARG A 489 11.52 28.04 15.53
C ARG A 489 12.39 26.78 15.45
N ASP A 490 12.37 25.99 16.51
CA ASP A 490 13.18 24.76 16.64
C ASP A 490 12.70 23.59 15.76
N PHE A 491 12.03 23.85 14.63
CA PHE A 491 11.53 22.82 13.72
C PHE A 491 11.51 23.30 12.26
N CYS A 492 11.61 22.37 11.31
CA CYS A 492 11.56 22.58 9.86
C CYS A 492 10.47 21.71 9.24
N THR A 493 9.66 22.24 8.32
CA THR A 493 8.66 21.45 7.59
C THR A 493 9.24 20.80 6.33
N ILE A 494 8.55 19.77 5.82
CA ILE A 494 8.94 19.08 4.59
C ILE A 494 8.95 20.07 3.40
N GLU A 495 7.97 20.96 3.32
CA GLU A 495 7.87 21.96 2.26
C GLU A 495 9.03 22.96 2.28
N GLU A 496 9.42 23.42 3.49
CA GLU A 496 10.55 24.32 3.68
C GLU A 496 11.87 23.65 3.26
N TYR A 497 12.06 22.38 3.64
CA TYR A 497 13.23 21.61 3.23
C TYR A 497 13.29 21.41 1.70
N ILE A 498 12.17 21.03 1.07
CA ILE A 498 12.08 20.85 -0.39
C ILE A 498 12.35 22.18 -1.12
N PHE A 499 11.87 23.30 -0.59
CA PHE A 499 12.13 24.62 -1.15
C PHE A 499 13.63 24.94 -1.15
N LEU A 500 14.32 24.72 -0.03
CA LEU A 500 15.77 24.87 0.05
C LEU A 500 16.50 23.94 -0.94
N TYR A 501 16.05 22.69 -1.04
CA TYR A 501 16.63 21.73 -1.99
C TYR A 501 16.53 22.18 -3.45
N LYS A 502 15.43 22.80 -3.86
CA LYS A 502 15.28 23.34 -5.22
C LYS A 502 16.29 24.45 -5.51
N GLU A 503 16.55 25.34 -4.55
CA GLU A 503 17.58 26.36 -4.71
C GLU A 503 19.00 25.76 -4.70
N TYR A 504 19.28 24.79 -3.82
CA TYR A 504 20.52 24.00 -3.85
C TYR A 504 20.77 23.41 -5.25
N GLU A 505 19.78 22.73 -5.82
CA GLU A 505 19.89 22.06 -7.12
C GLU A 505 20.15 23.07 -8.25
N LYS A 506 19.47 24.22 -8.21
CA LYS A 506 19.66 25.33 -9.15
C LYS A 506 21.09 25.90 -9.07
N GLN A 507 21.63 26.11 -7.88
CA GLN A 507 23.01 26.60 -7.71
C GLN A 507 24.02 25.58 -8.21
N ASN A 508 23.83 24.29 -7.92
CA ASN A 508 24.68 23.21 -8.42
C ASN A 508 24.64 23.12 -9.96
N LYS A 509 23.46 23.25 -10.58
CA LYS A 509 23.31 23.32 -12.05
C LYS A 509 24.04 24.53 -12.65
N LYS A 510 23.91 25.72 -12.05
CA LYS A 510 24.65 26.94 -12.46
C LYS A 510 26.16 26.71 -12.43
N LEU A 511 26.68 26.06 -11.38
CA LEU A 511 28.10 25.77 -11.24
C LEU A 511 28.61 24.81 -12.30
N LYS A 512 27.87 23.72 -12.54
CA LYS A 512 28.20 22.76 -13.61
C LYS A 512 28.26 23.43 -14.98
N SER A 513 27.38 24.40 -15.25
CA SER A 513 27.42 25.19 -16.49
C SER A 513 28.72 25.99 -16.61
N TYR A 514 29.04 26.82 -15.61
CA TYR A 514 30.28 27.61 -15.65
C TYR A 514 31.53 26.74 -15.77
N LEU A 515 31.57 25.59 -15.09
CA LEU A 515 32.69 24.66 -15.21
C LEU A 515 32.82 24.10 -16.63
N LYS A 516 31.71 23.78 -17.31
CA LYS A 516 31.70 23.34 -18.71
C LYS A 516 32.18 24.45 -19.64
N ASP A 517 31.70 25.67 -19.44
CA ASP A 517 32.06 26.82 -20.26
C ASP A 517 33.54 27.16 -20.11
N ILE A 518 34.05 27.26 -18.87
CA ILE A 518 35.49 27.49 -18.61
C ILE A 518 36.36 26.37 -19.22
N ARG A 519 35.92 25.10 -19.19
CA ARG A 519 36.63 24.00 -19.86
C ARG A 519 36.68 24.20 -21.38
N SER A 520 35.59 24.66 -22.00
CA SER A 520 35.56 24.94 -23.44
C SER A 520 36.60 25.99 -23.87
N PHE A 521 36.75 27.07 -23.07
CA PHE A 521 37.77 28.11 -23.31
C PHE A 521 39.19 27.55 -23.22
N ARG A 522 39.46 26.60 -22.30
CA ARG A 522 40.77 25.94 -22.21
C ARG A 522 41.06 25.07 -23.43
N THR A 523 40.07 24.35 -23.92
CA THR A 523 40.21 23.49 -25.11
C THR A 523 40.41 24.34 -26.37
N TYR A 524 39.70 25.47 -26.51
CA TYR A 524 39.93 26.43 -27.59
C TYR A 524 41.37 26.94 -27.56
N ASN A 525 41.85 27.47 -26.43
CA ASN A 525 43.22 27.98 -26.32
C ASN A 525 44.31 26.92 -26.58
N ARG A 526 44.05 25.62 -26.39
CA ARG A 526 44.98 24.53 -26.72
C ARG A 526 45.05 24.21 -28.22
N LYS A 527 44.01 24.49 -29.01
CA LYS A 527 44.01 24.26 -30.46
C LYS A 527 44.72 25.37 -31.26
N PHE A 528 44.97 26.52 -30.62
CA PHE A 528 45.67 27.68 -31.21
C PHE A 528 47.10 27.86 -30.69
N ARG A 529 47.60 26.91 -29.90
CA ARG A 529 49.04 26.68 -29.67
C ARG A 529 49.49 25.58 -30.60
#